data_AF-A0A3M3YK94-F1
#
_entry.id   AF-A0A3M3YK94-F1
#
_cell.length_a   1.000
_cell.length_b   1.000
_cell.length_c   1.000
_cell.angle_alpha   90.00
_cell.angle_beta   90.00
_cell.angle_gamma   90.00
#
_symmetry.space_group_name_H-M   'P 1'
#
loop_
_entity.id
_entity.type
_entity.pdbx_description
1 polymer ?
#
loop_
_entity_poly.entity_id
_entity_poly.type
_entity_poly.pdbx_seq_one_letter_code
_entity_poly.pdbx_strand_id
1 'polypeptide(L)'
;MKLTLKMLSIAAVLALWAVNAQAARAPDEIVAAHCVACHSVGLLNAPKIGDTPAWDERAKKIGGLDGLLTSTIKGIGIMPPKGTCGDCTDEELKSAIRSMSGLK
;
A
#
# COMPACT_ATOMS: atom_id res chain seq x y z
N MET A 1 38.51 -42.65 26.19
CA MET A 1 38.15 -41.21 26.23
C MET A 1 38.49 -40.60 24.87
N LYS A 2 37.53 -39.89 24.24
CA LYS A 2 37.66 -39.10 22.99
C LYS A 2 37.69 -39.86 21.65
N LEU A 3 36.55 -40.37 21.17
CA LEU A 3 36.38 -40.56 19.71
C LEU A 3 34.90 -40.58 19.22
N THR A 4 33.98 -39.88 19.88
CA THR A 4 32.56 -39.89 19.47
C THR A 4 31.91 -38.52 19.32
N LEU A 5 32.63 -37.41 19.51
CA LEU A 5 32.01 -36.08 19.56
C LEU A 5 32.18 -35.22 18.28
N LYS A 6 32.83 -35.71 17.23
CA LYS A 6 33.12 -34.90 16.03
C LYS A 6 32.15 -35.06 14.85
N MET A 7 31.07 -35.82 15.01
CA MET A 7 30.17 -36.16 13.90
C MET A 7 28.74 -35.65 14.08
N LEU A 8 28.56 -34.57 14.84
CA LEU A 8 27.26 -33.92 15.04
C LEU A 8 27.40 -32.40 14.87
N SER A 9 27.88 -31.93 13.71
CA SER A 9 27.99 -30.49 13.47
C SER A 9 27.67 -30.05 12.03
N ILE A 10 27.00 -30.87 11.22
CA ILE A 10 26.75 -30.51 9.80
C ILE A 10 25.25 -30.43 9.43
N ALA A 11 24.30 -30.74 10.33
CA ALA A 11 22.90 -30.92 9.91
C ALA A 11 21.90 -29.80 10.27
N ALA A 12 22.29 -28.66 10.85
CA ALA A 12 21.31 -27.74 11.44
C ALA A 12 21.35 -26.27 10.97
N VAL A 13 22.02 -25.93 9.86
CA VAL A 13 22.12 -24.53 9.38
C VAL A 13 21.53 -24.35 7.98
N LEU A 14 20.36 -24.94 7.69
CA LEU A 14 19.69 -24.76 6.38
C LEU A 14 18.19 -24.47 6.42
N ALA A 15 17.60 -24.21 7.59
CA ALA A 15 16.22 -23.75 7.65
C ALA A 15 16.17 -22.55 8.58
N LEU A 16 16.05 -21.35 8.02
CA LEU A 16 15.45 -20.14 8.62
C LEU A 16 15.70 -18.94 7.68
N TRP A 17 15.23 -19.04 6.44
CA TRP A 17 14.89 -17.86 5.65
C TRP A 17 13.51 -18.09 5.04
N ALA A 18 12.50 -18.19 5.92
CA ALA A 18 11.15 -17.87 5.51
C ALA A 18 11.12 -16.35 5.31
N VAL A 19 11.44 -15.90 4.09
CA VAL A 19 11.03 -14.59 3.62
C VAL A 19 9.52 -14.55 3.73
N ASN A 20 9.00 -13.87 4.76
CA ASN A 20 7.58 -13.51 4.85
C ASN A 20 7.30 -12.48 3.75
N ALA A 21 7.17 -12.96 2.52
CA ALA A 21 6.47 -12.23 1.48
C ALA A 21 4.98 -12.27 1.85
N GLN A 22 4.56 -11.36 2.73
CA GLN A 22 3.14 -11.15 2.98
C GLN A 22 2.53 -10.71 1.64
N ALA A 23 1.57 -11.48 1.12
CA ALA A 23 0.89 -11.11 -0.12
C ALA A 23 0.26 -9.71 0.05
N ALA A 24 0.42 -8.84 -0.95
CA ALA A 24 -0.20 -7.53 -0.94
C ALA A 24 -1.73 -7.68 -0.83
N ARG A 25 -2.35 -6.86 0.03
CA ARG A 25 -3.80 -6.85 0.21
C ARG A 25 -4.50 -6.42 -1.07
N ALA A 26 -5.75 -6.85 -1.22
CA ALA A 26 -6.58 -6.40 -2.33
C ALA A 26 -6.86 -4.88 -2.20
N PRO A 27 -6.91 -4.13 -3.30
CA PRO A 27 -7.15 -2.69 -3.26
C PRO A 27 -8.49 -2.35 -2.59
N ASP A 28 -9.53 -3.15 -2.83
CA ASP A 28 -10.87 -2.91 -2.26
C ASP A 28 -10.89 -3.08 -0.74
N GLU A 29 -10.04 -3.95 -0.18
CA GLU A 29 -9.86 -4.12 1.27
C GLU A 29 -9.27 -2.83 1.88
N ILE A 30 -8.22 -2.30 1.26
CA ILE A 30 -7.56 -1.06 1.70
C ILE A 30 -8.53 0.12 1.59
N VAL A 31 -9.24 0.23 0.46
CA VAL A 31 -10.21 1.30 0.22
C VAL A 31 -11.31 1.27 1.29
N ALA A 32 -11.89 0.09 1.54
CA ALA A 32 -12.94 -0.08 2.53
C ALA A 32 -12.46 0.20 3.97
N ALA A 33 -11.24 -0.18 4.32
CA ALA A 33 -10.70 0.00 5.66
C ALA A 33 -10.26 1.46 5.95
N HIS A 34 -9.74 2.17 4.94
CA HIS A 34 -9.01 3.41 5.17
C HIS A 34 -9.50 4.62 4.37
N CYS A 35 -10.03 4.43 3.16
CA CYS A 35 -10.26 5.52 2.22
C CYS A 35 -11.72 5.99 2.16
N VAL A 36 -12.68 5.09 2.38
CA VAL A 36 -14.12 5.35 2.21
C VAL A 36 -14.67 6.44 3.13
N ALA A 37 -14.07 6.66 4.30
CA ALA A 37 -14.54 7.67 5.25
C ALA A 37 -14.61 9.07 4.62
N CYS A 38 -13.70 9.37 3.68
CA CYS A 38 -13.69 10.64 2.96
C CYS A 38 -14.10 10.49 1.49
N HIS A 39 -13.59 9.45 0.82
CA HIS A 39 -13.71 9.33 -0.64
C HIS A 39 -15.04 8.73 -1.12
N SER A 40 -15.87 8.12 -0.26
CA SER A 40 -17.16 7.56 -0.68
C SER A 40 -18.15 8.65 -1.11
N VAL A 41 -18.28 9.70 -0.30
CA VAL A 41 -19.23 10.81 -0.51
C VAL A 41 -18.56 12.12 -0.91
N GLY A 42 -17.23 12.13 -1.01
CA GLY A 42 -16.44 13.33 -1.31
C GLY A 42 -16.40 14.31 -0.14
N LEU A 43 -16.34 13.79 1.08
CA LEU A 43 -16.28 14.57 2.30
C LEU A 43 -15.03 15.47 2.27
N LEU A 44 -15.18 16.72 2.73
CA LEU A 44 -14.08 17.71 2.76
C LEU A 44 -13.42 17.92 1.38
N ASN A 45 -14.22 17.82 0.30
CA ASN A 45 -13.78 17.97 -1.09
C ASN A 45 -12.79 16.88 -1.55
N ALA A 46 -12.80 15.70 -0.90
CA ALA A 46 -12.09 14.53 -1.39
C ALA A 46 -12.65 14.09 -2.76
N PRO A 47 -11.80 13.69 -3.73
CA PRO A 47 -12.28 13.15 -5.00
C PRO A 47 -13.05 11.84 -4.74
N LYS A 48 -14.25 11.73 -5.32
CA LYS A 48 -15.12 10.57 -5.09
C LYS A 48 -14.57 9.32 -5.76
N ILE A 49 -14.79 8.17 -5.13
CA ILE A 49 -14.53 6.87 -5.75
C ILE A 49 -15.37 6.76 -7.04
N GLY A 50 -14.72 6.40 -8.15
CA GLY A 50 -15.35 6.28 -9.47
C GLY A 50 -15.49 7.59 -10.27
N ASP A 51 -15.16 8.75 -9.69
CA ASP A 51 -15.16 10.03 -10.40
C ASP A 51 -13.85 10.22 -11.19
N THR A 52 -13.63 9.37 -12.20
CA THR A 52 -12.42 9.37 -13.01
C THR A 52 -12.06 10.75 -13.57
N PRO A 53 -13.00 11.59 -14.07
CA PRO A 53 -12.67 12.95 -14.51
C PRO A 53 -12.03 13.80 -13.41
N ALA A 54 -12.56 13.77 -12.18
CA ALA A 54 -11.98 14.53 -11.06
C ALA A 54 -10.59 14.01 -10.68
N TRP A 55 -10.36 12.70 -10.75
CA TRP A 55 -9.03 12.12 -10.48
C TRP A 55 -8.03 12.45 -11.59
N ASP A 56 -8.42 12.38 -12.86
CA ASP A 56 -7.57 12.70 -14.01
C ASP A 56 -7.10 14.16 -13.99
N GLU A 57 -8.00 15.10 -13.69
CA GLU A 57 -7.63 16.52 -13.53
C GLU A 57 -6.57 16.72 -12.45
N ARG A 58 -6.70 16.00 -11.33
CA ARG A 58 -5.74 16.06 -10.22
C ARG A 58 -4.42 15.42 -10.60
N ALA A 59 -4.46 14.23 -11.19
CA ALA A 59 -3.27 13.49 -11.62
C ALA A 59 -2.43 14.34 -12.58
N LYS A 60 -3.05 14.98 -13.58
CA LYS A 60 -2.36 15.84 -14.56
C LYS A 60 -1.59 16.99 -13.92
N LYS A 61 -2.08 17.55 -12.81
CA LYS A 61 -1.43 18.67 -12.11
C LYS A 61 -0.18 18.27 -11.33
N ILE A 62 -0.04 16.99 -10.98
CA ILE A 62 0.99 16.53 -10.04
C ILE A 62 1.88 15.41 -10.58
N GLY A 63 1.83 15.12 -11.87
CA GLY A 63 2.69 14.12 -12.51
C GLY A 63 2.08 12.72 -12.62
N GLY A 64 0.76 12.62 -12.75
CA GLY A 64 0.05 11.37 -12.98
C GLY A 64 -0.18 10.54 -11.71
N LEU A 65 -0.28 9.22 -11.89
CA LEU A 65 -0.53 8.27 -10.80
C LEU A 65 0.58 8.27 -9.74
N ASP A 66 1.83 8.44 -10.14
CA ASP A 66 2.98 8.50 -9.22
C ASP A 66 2.96 9.77 -8.37
N GLY A 67 2.47 10.88 -8.95
CA GLY A 67 2.19 12.11 -8.23
C GLY A 67 1.11 11.93 -7.16
N LEU A 68 0.01 11.25 -7.51
CA LEU A 68 -1.06 10.92 -6.57
C LEU A 68 -0.55 10.03 -5.43
N LEU A 69 0.30 9.04 -5.73
CA LEU A 69 0.93 8.19 -4.73
C LEU A 69 1.81 9.01 -3.79
N THR A 70 2.68 9.87 -4.32
CA THR A 70 3.55 10.73 -3.52
C THR A 70 2.74 11.65 -2.59
N SER A 71 1.66 12.26 -3.11
CA SER A 71 0.75 13.07 -2.32
C SER A 71 0.03 12.25 -1.24
N THR A 72 -0.35 11.00 -1.54
CA THR A 72 -1.01 10.09 -0.60
C THR A 72 -0.07 9.70 0.53
N ILE A 73 1.18 9.33 0.22
CA ILE A 73 2.19 8.96 1.22
C ILE A 73 2.46 10.13 2.17
N LYS A 74 2.66 11.33 1.61
CA LYS A 74 2.95 12.53 2.40
C LYS A 74 1.75 13.07 3.18
N GLY A 75 0.54 12.88 2.65
CA GLY A 75 -0.65 13.62 3.06
C GLY A 75 -0.71 15.02 2.44
N ILE A 76 -1.92 15.57 2.34
CA ILE A 76 -2.18 16.91 1.78
C ILE A 76 -3.38 17.57 2.45
N GLY A 77 -3.14 18.72 3.09
CA GLY A 77 -4.20 19.46 3.80
C GLY A 77 -4.86 18.58 4.87
N ILE A 78 -6.11 18.20 4.64
CA ILE A 78 -6.90 17.36 5.55
C ILE A 78 -6.70 15.87 5.28
N MET A 79 -6.19 15.47 4.11
CA MET A 79 -5.89 14.07 3.82
C MET A 79 -4.66 13.63 4.63
N PRO A 80 -4.80 12.69 5.59
CA PRO A 80 -3.70 12.27 6.44
C PRO A 80 -2.65 11.48 5.64
N PRO A 81 -1.39 11.43 6.12
CA PRO A 81 -0.35 10.60 5.52
C PRO A 81 -0.80 9.14 5.36
N LYS A 82 -0.53 8.57 4.18
CA LYS A 82 -0.92 7.21 3.75
C LYS A 82 -2.42 6.92 3.87
N GLY A 83 -3.27 7.95 3.91
CA GLY A 83 -4.71 7.76 4.07
C GLY A 83 -5.10 7.00 5.33
N THR A 84 -4.33 7.14 6.42
CA THR A 84 -4.42 6.36 7.67
C THR A 84 -3.96 4.90 7.62
N CYS A 85 -3.53 4.39 6.46
CA CYS A 85 -2.93 3.07 6.36
C CYS A 85 -1.42 3.11 6.67
N GLY A 86 -1.08 3.09 7.96
CA GLY A 86 0.30 3.21 8.43
C GLY A 86 1.22 2.09 7.93
N ASP A 87 0.68 0.89 7.75
CA ASP A 87 1.41 -0.32 7.33
C ASP A 87 1.36 -0.59 5.82
N CYS A 88 0.55 0.15 5.05
CA CYS A 88 0.44 -0.09 3.61
C CYS A 88 1.77 0.11 2.91
N THR A 89 2.11 -0.82 2.03
CA THR A 89 3.21 -0.62 1.08
C THR A 89 2.84 0.42 0.01
N ASP A 90 3.83 0.96 -0.69
CA ASP A 90 3.59 1.92 -1.76
C ASP A 90 2.78 1.29 -2.91
N GLU A 91 2.99 0.00 -3.20
CA GLU A 91 2.22 -0.74 -4.20
C GLU A 91 0.76 -0.95 -3.78
N GLU A 92 0.52 -1.25 -2.50
CA GLU A 92 -0.82 -1.33 -1.92
C GLU A 92 -1.56 0.01 -2.07
N LEU A 93 -0.92 1.13 -1.72
CA LEU A 93 -1.49 2.46 -1.90
C LEU A 93 -1.73 2.79 -3.37
N LYS A 94 -0.79 2.47 -4.27
CA LYS A 94 -0.92 2.71 -5.70
C LYS A 94 -2.08 1.93 -6.30
N SER A 95 -2.26 0.67 -5.91
CA SER A 95 -3.39 -0.16 -6.34
C SER A 95 -4.73 0.37 -5.83
N ALA A 96 -4.80 0.85 -4.58
CA ALA A 96 -5.99 1.49 -4.03
C ALA A 96 -6.33 2.78 -4.78
N ILE A 97 -5.34 3.63 -5.09
CA ILE A 97 -5.54 4.85 -5.91
C ILE A 97 -6.10 4.49 -7.28
N ARG A 98 -5.56 3.46 -7.96
CA ARG A 98 -6.09 2.98 -9.25
C ARG A 98 -7.54 2.51 -9.13
N SER A 99 -7.86 1.69 -8.11
CA SER A 99 -9.22 1.21 -7.89
C SER A 99 -10.20 2.38 -7.68
N MET A 100 -9.84 3.36 -6.85
CA MET A 100 -10.70 4.52 -6.61
C MET A 100 -10.83 5.45 -7.81
N SER A 101 -9.75 5.64 -8.58
CA SER A 101 -9.68 6.66 -9.64
C SER A 101 -10.12 6.16 -11.01
N GLY A 102 -10.02 4.85 -11.28
CA GLY A 102 -10.19 4.31 -12.62
C GLY A 102 -9.04 4.65 -13.59
N LEU A 103 -7.96 5.27 -13.10
CA LEU A 103 -6.76 5.56 -13.89
C LEU A 103 -5.91 4.28 -14.05
N LYS A 104 -5.19 4.20 -15.17
CA LYS A 104 -4.30 3.07 -15.49
C LYS A 104 -2.84 3.42 -15.20
#